data_AF-A0AAP7DKI6-F1
#
_entry.id   AF-A0AAP7DKI6-F1
#
_cell.length_a   1.000
_cell.length_b   1.000
_cell.length_c   1.000
_cell.angle_alpha   90.00
_cell.angle_beta   90.00
_cell.angle_gamma   90.00
#
_symmetry.space_group_name_H-M   'P 1'
#
loop_
_entity.id
_entity.type
_entity.pdbx_description
1 polymer ?
#
loop_
_entity_poly.entity_id
_entity_poly.type
_entity_poly.pdbx_seq_one_letter_code
_entity_poly.pdbx_strand_id
1 'polypeptide(L)'
;MKIRIIGPCGSGKTYIAKELSRKYSVPYYELDNLVWNRTEEEQHRNPVEVRDALLMDILQQDSWLIEGVHYKWGMDSFRQADIIVIIKPNKLATQFRVVRRFVRTRLGIESANYKQTLHNLYTMLFVWNKGYFAKSLPAIMKLTDEYERKRVIIANNRELLNRIERRAL
;
A
#
# COMPACT_ATOMS: atom_id res chain seq x y z
N MET A 1 -9.58 -5.28 14.52
CA MET A 1 -9.16 -5.81 13.19
C MET A 1 -8.01 -4.96 12.67
N LYS A 2 -6.84 -5.57 12.49
CA LYS A 2 -5.59 -4.94 12.04
C LYS A 2 -5.13 -5.58 10.73
N ILE A 3 -5.16 -4.83 9.62
CA ILE A 3 -4.82 -5.35 8.29
C ILE A 3 -3.63 -4.59 7.70
N ARG A 4 -2.59 -5.33 7.29
CA ARG A 4 -1.44 -4.78 6.56
C ARG A 4 -1.52 -5.17 5.08
N ILE A 5 -1.63 -4.19 4.18
CA ILE A 5 -1.67 -4.43 2.72
C ILE A 5 -0.39 -3.92 2.04
N ILE A 6 0.36 -4.82 1.39
CA ILE A 6 1.59 -4.49 0.69
C ILE A 6 1.56 -4.84 -0.80
N GLY A 7 2.04 -3.93 -1.64
CA GLY A 7 2.06 -4.10 -3.08
C GLY A 7 2.74 -2.95 -3.84
N PRO A 8 3.08 -3.16 -5.13
CA PRO A 8 3.76 -2.15 -5.94
C PRO A 8 2.83 -0.96 -6.30
N CYS A 9 3.38 0.07 -6.94
CA CYS A 9 2.59 1.15 -7.54
C CYS A 9 1.67 0.58 -8.63
N GLY A 10 0.39 0.94 -8.63
CA GLY A 10 -0.58 0.41 -9.60
C GLY A 10 -1.09 -1.00 -9.29
N SER A 11 -0.83 -1.54 -8.10
CA SER A 11 -1.38 -2.84 -7.65
C SER A 11 -2.85 -2.79 -7.25
N GLY A 12 -3.39 -1.60 -6.95
CA GLY A 12 -4.75 -1.44 -6.44
C GLY A 12 -4.86 -1.48 -4.91
N LYS A 13 -3.72 -1.47 -4.18
CA LYS A 13 -3.68 -1.48 -2.70
C LYS A 13 -4.52 -0.38 -2.04
N THR A 14 -4.40 0.87 -2.52
CA THR A 14 -5.17 2.00 -1.99
C THR A 14 -6.67 1.86 -2.25
N TYR A 15 -7.06 1.33 -3.42
CA TYR A 15 -8.46 1.07 -3.73
C TYR A 15 -9.05 0.05 -2.75
N ILE A 16 -8.39 -1.10 -2.60
CA ILE A 16 -8.93 -2.17 -1.77
C ILE A 16 -8.88 -1.81 -0.27
N ALA A 17 -7.88 -1.04 0.15
CA ALA A 17 -7.82 -0.45 1.48
C ALA A 17 -9.05 0.41 1.79
N LYS A 18 -9.43 1.31 0.87
CA LYS A 18 -10.63 2.15 1.01
C LYS A 18 -11.91 1.32 1.06
N GLU A 19 -12.03 0.32 0.19
CA GLU A 19 -13.22 -0.55 0.16
C GLU A 19 -13.37 -1.36 1.46
N LEU A 20 -12.28 -1.93 1.97
CA LEU A 20 -12.29 -2.66 3.24
C LEU A 20 -12.56 -1.73 4.43
N SER A 21 -11.95 -0.54 4.43
CA SER A 21 -12.19 0.48 5.45
C SER A 21 -13.67 0.86 5.52
N ARG A 22 -14.32 1.12 4.39
CA ARG A 22 -15.76 1.40 4.32
C ARG A 22 -16.60 0.21 4.80
N LYS A 23 -16.27 -0.99 4.34
CA LYS A 23 -17.04 -2.21 4.63
C LYS A 23 -17.01 -2.60 6.10
N TYR A 24 -15.86 -2.47 6.75
CA TYR A 24 -15.66 -2.91 8.14
C TYR A 24 -15.60 -1.75 9.14
N SER A 25 -15.80 -0.51 8.68
CA SER A 25 -15.71 0.71 9.50
C SER A 25 -14.39 0.83 10.28
N VAL A 26 -13.27 0.44 9.64
CA VAL A 26 -11.91 0.49 10.22
C VAL A 26 -11.14 1.66 9.60
N PRO A 27 -10.39 2.46 10.39
CA PRO A 27 -9.59 3.56 9.84
C PRO A 27 -8.49 3.04 8.92
N TYR A 28 -8.26 3.73 7.81
CA TYR A 28 -7.25 3.36 6.82
C TYR A 28 -6.15 4.43 6.71
N TYR A 29 -4.92 3.98 6.47
CA TYR A 29 -3.75 4.83 6.40
C TYR A 29 -2.85 4.42 5.22
N GLU A 30 -2.41 5.41 4.44
CA GLU A 30 -1.38 5.25 3.40
C GLU A 30 -0.01 5.57 4.00
N LEU A 31 0.91 4.61 4.06
CA LEU A 31 2.26 4.85 4.58
C LEU A 31 3.01 5.97 3.84
N ASP A 32 2.71 6.19 2.55
CA ASP A 32 3.30 7.29 1.80
C ASP A 32 2.88 8.67 2.35
N ASN A 33 1.73 8.80 3.02
CA ASN A 33 1.30 10.05 3.67
C ASN A 33 1.97 10.27 5.02
N LEU A 34 2.60 9.25 5.59
CA LEU A 34 3.44 9.41 6.79
C LEU A 34 4.85 9.85 6.39
N VAL A 35 5.33 9.39 5.23
CA VAL A 35 6.65 9.76 4.69
C VAL A 35 6.64 11.17 4.11
N TRP A 36 5.55 11.57 3.47
CA TRP A 36 5.43 12.86 2.79
C TRP A 36 4.37 13.71 3.47
N ASN A 37 4.77 14.86 3.98
CA ASN A 37 3.84 15.90 4.38
C ASN A 37 3.27 16.59 3.13
N ARG A 38 1.94 16.66 3.07
CA ARG A 38 1.19 17.23 1.93
C ARG A 38 0.18 18.29 2.37
N THR A 39 0.22 18.74 3.62
CA THR A 39 -0.70 19.78 4.15
C THR A 39 -0.17 21.19 3.92
N GLU A 40 1.10 21.32 3.58
CA GLU A 40 1.76 22.61 3.28
C GLU A 40 1.77 22.92 1.77
N GLU A 41 2.03 24.17 1.41
CA GLU A 41 2.13 24.64 0.02
C GLU A 41 3.19 23.85 -0.78
N GLU A 42 4.26 23.40 -0.11
CA GLU A 42 5.30 22.55 -0.68
C GLU A 42 5.34 21.16 -0.02
N GLN A 43 5.28 20.12 -0.85
CA GLN A 43 5.40 18.75 -0.37
C GLN A 43 6.84 18.42 0.01
N HIS A 44 7.05 18.05 1.26
CA HIS A 44 8.36 17.66 1.77
C HIS A 44 8.30 16.31 2.50
N ARG A 45 9.47 15.70 2.72
CA ARG A 45 9.55 14.47 3.51
C ARG A 45 9.53 14.80 4.99
N ASN A 46 8.69 14.10 5.75
CA ASN A 46 8.72 14.19 7.20
C ASN A 46 10.10 13.76 7.74
N PRO A 47 10.60 14.40 8.81
CA PRO A 47 11.71 13.88 9.60
C PRO A 47 11.43 12.44 10.05
N VAL A 48 12.49 11.66 10.26
CA VAL A 48 12.38 10.23 10.62
C VAL A 48 11.59 10.06 11.91
N GLU A 49 11.85 10.93 12.89
CA GLU A 49 11.23 10.93 14.21
C GLU A 49 9.73 11.21 14.12
N VAL A 50 9.34 12.17 13.28
CA VAL A 50 7.93 12.51 13.02
C VAL A 50 7.21 11.37 12.31
N ARG A 51 7.83 10.83 11.24
CA ARG A 51 7.27 9.70 10.48
C ARG A 51 7.05 8.48 11.39
N ASP A 52 7.99 8.20 12.28
CA ASP A 52 7.95 7.03 13.16
C ASP A 52 6.94 7.22 14.30
N ALA A 53 6.84 8.43 14.87
CA ALA A 53 5.80 8.77 15.84
C ALA A 53 4.39 8.61 15.24
N LEU A 54 4.15 9.15 14.03
CA LEU A 54 2.87 8.98 13.34
C LEU A 54 2.49 7.51 13.12
N LEU A 55 3.46 6.66 12.81
CA LEU A 55 3.18 5.22 12.67
C LEU A 55 2.87 4.58 14.03
N MET A 56 3.61 4.92 15.08
CA MET A 56 3.36 4.43 16.44
C MET A 56 1.94 4.78 16.90
N ASP A 57 1.49 6.01 16.69
CA ASP A 57 0.15 6.47 17.06
C ASP A 57 -0.96 5.65 16.38
N ILE A 58 -0.77 5.31 15.10
CA ILE A 58 -1.69 4.44 14.37
C ILE A 58 -1.69 3.03 14.96
N LEU A 59 -0.51 2.49 15.28
CA LEU A 59 -0.37 1.12 15.77
C LEU A 59 -0.96 0.91 17.18
N GLN A 60 -1.06 1.96 17.99
CA GLN A 60 -1.72 1.94 19.29
C GLN A 60 -3.23 1.79 19.21
N GLN A 61 -3.85 2.04 18.04
CA GLN A 61 -5.29 1.87 17.87
C GLN A 61 -5.71 0.39 17.91
N ASP A 62 -6.95 0.14 18.37
CA ASP A 62 -7.53 -1.21 18.42
C ASP A 62 -7.77 -1.82 17.03
N SER A 63 -7.98 -0.96 16.03
CA SER A 63 -8.18 -1.37 14.64
C SER A 63 -7.54 -0.39 13.67
N TRP A 64 -6.97 -0.93 12.59
CA TRP A 64 -6.38 -0.12 11.52
C TRP A 64 -6.22 -0.96 10.25
N LEU A 65 -6.19 -0.25 9.12
CA LEU A 65 -5.80 -0.80 7.83
C LEU A 65 -4.64 0.04 7.27
N ILE A 66 -3.45 -0.53 7.23
CA ILE A 66 -2.24 0.15 6.77
C ILE A 66 -1.85 -0.38 5.40
N GLU A 67 -1.85 0.49 4.39
CA GLU A 67 -1.40 0.16 3.04
C GLU A 67 -0.06 0.85 2.72
N GLY A 68 0.79 0.17 1.94
CA GLY A 68 2.03 0.78 1.47
C GLY A 68 3.04 -0.21 0.92
N VAL A 69 4.03 0.27 0.18
CA VAL A 69 5.10 -0.56 -0.41
C VAL A 69 6.28 -0.81 0.55
N HIS A 70 6.35 -0.05 1.65
CA HIS A 70 7.45 -0.11 2.61
C HIS A 70 7.40 -1.41 3.43
N TYR A 71 8.47 -2.19 3.33
CA TYR A 71 8.68 -3.43 4.10
C TYR A 71 9.94 -3.38 4.97
N LYS A 72 10.87 -2.47 4.68
CA LYS A 72 12.08 -2.24 5.50
C LYS A 72 11.82 -1.30 6.67
N TRP A 73 10.69 -0.60 6.63
CA TRP A 73 10.20 0.31 7.66
C TRP A 73 8.76 -0.08 8.00
N GLY A 74 8.38 0.10 9.26
CA GLY A 74 7.06 -0.27 9.78
C GLY A 74 6.89 -1.75 10.09
N MET A 75 7.96 -2.42 10.57
CA MET A 75 7.94 -3.86 10.86
C MET A 75 6.87 -4.23 11.90
N ASP A 76 6.65 -3.37 12.89
CA ASP A 76 5.60 -3.56 13.89
C ASP A 76 4.20 -3.67 13.29
N SER A 77 3.94 -3.04 12.14
CA SER A 77 2.67 -3.23 11.43
C SER A 77 2.50 -4.66 10.91
N PHE A 78 3.56 -5.37 10.53
CA PHE A 78 3.46 -6.79 10.18
C PHE A 78 3.27 -7.65 11.42
N ARG A 79 4.01 -7.36 12.49
CA ARG A 79 3.93 -8.08 13.76
C ARG A 79 2.53 -7.98 14.38
N GLN A 80 1.93 -6.79 14.41
CA GLN A 80 0.62 -6.54 15.03
C GLN A 80 -0.59 -6.85 14.13
N ALA A 81 -0.41 -7.02 12.81
CA ALA A 81 -1.52 -7.32 11.93
C ALA A 81 -2.18 -8.66 12.27
N ASP A 82 -3.51 -8.71 12.20
CA ASP A 82 -4.30 -9.95 12.19
C ASP A 82 -4.23 -10.62 10.81
N ILE A 83 -4.11 -9.81 9.74
CA ILE A 83 -4.01 -10.25 8.35
C ILE A 83 -2.97 -9.44 7.60
N ILE A 84 -2.04 -10.11 6.93
CA ILE A 84 -1.06 -9.52 6.02
C ILE A 84 -1.42 -9.88 4.59
N VAL A 85 -1.76 -8.89 3.78
CA VAL A 85 -2.14 -9.06 2.38
C VAL A 85 -0.98 -8.65 1.47
N ILE A 86 -0.48 -9.60 0.69
CA ILE A 86 0.53 -9.35 -0.34
C ILE A 86 -0.15 -9.36 -1.71
N ILE A 87 -0.17 -8.21 -2.38
CA ILE A 87 -0.69 -8.11 -3.74
C ILE A 87 0.44 -8.42 -4.72
N LYS A 88 0.31 -9.53 -5.45
CA LYS A 88 1.20 -9.97 -6.53
C LYS A 88 0.49 -9.83 -7.88
N PRO A 89 0.29 -8.59 -8.38
CA PRO A 89 -0.41 -8.39 -9.64
C PRO A 89 0.47 -8.80 -10.83
N ASN A 90 -0.18 -9.10 -11.96
CA ASN A 90 0.52 -9.17 -13.24
C ASN A 90 1.26 -7.85 -13.51
N LYS A 91 2.53 -7.93 -13.92
CA LYS A 91 3.41 -6.78 -14.16
C LYS A 91 2.87 -5.85 -15.24
N LEU A 92 2.41 -6.40 -16.37
CA LEU A 92 1.85 -5.61 -17.48
C LEU A 92 0.55 -4.92 -17.05
N ALA A 93 -0.33 -5.64 -16.35
CA ALA A 93 -1.56 -5.04 -15.82
C ALA A 93 -1.26 -3.89 -14.84
N THR A 94 -0.21 -4.02 -14.03
CA THR A 94 0.25 -2.98 -13.10
C THR A 94 0.77 -1.75 -13.84
N GLN A 95 1.60 -1.94 -14.86
CA GLN A 95 2.13 -0.85 -15.68
C GLN A 95 1.02 -0.13 -16.45
N PHE A 96 0.10 -0.88 -17.06
CA PHE A 96 -1.08 -0.31 -17.72
C PHE A 96 -1.90 0.56 -16.76
N ARG A 97 -2.16 0.09 -15.53
CA ARG A 97 -2.89 0.88 -14.53
C ARG A 97 -2.16 2.16 -14.12
N VAL A 98 -0.83 2.13 -14.02
CA VAL A 98 -0.04 3.35 -13.73
C VAL A 98 -0.17 4.38 -14.87
N VAL A 99 -0.02 3.94 -16.12
CA VAL A 99 -0.18 4.82 -17.30
C VAL A 99 -1.60 5.35 -17.41
N ARG A 100 -2.61 4.48 -17.27
CA ARG A 100 -4.03 4.86 -17.30
C ARG A 100 -4.33 5.91 -16.24
N ARG A 101 -3.86 5.73 -15.00
CA ARG A 101 -4.04 6.72 -13.92
C ARG A 101 -3.39 8.05 -14.28
N PHE A 102 -2.16 8.03 -14.79
CA PHE A 102 -1.46 9.26 -15.19
C PHE A 102 -2.29 10.05 -16.22
N VAL A 103 -2.76 9.38 -17.29
CA VAL A 103 -3.61 10.01 -18.31
C VAL A 103 -4.90 10.55 -17.71
N ARG A 104 -5.61 9.75 -16.90
CA ARG A 104 -6.88 10.18 -16.26
C ARG A 104 -6.71 11.36 -15.33
N THR A 105 -5.60 11.44 -14.61
CA THR A 105 -5.27 12.59 -13.74
C THR A 105 -5.04 13.85 -14.58
N ARG A 106 -4.36 13.72 -15.74
CA ARG A 106 -4.14 14.85 -16.67
C ARG A 106 -5.43 15.35 -17.32
N LEU A 107 -6.41 14.46 -17.51
CA LEU A 107 -7.73 14.78 -18.02
C LEU A 107 -8.71 15.26 -16.92
N GLY A 108 -8.28 15.37 -15.66
CA GLY A 108 -9.15 15.78 -14.54
C GLY A 108 -10.19 14.74 -14.12
N ILE A 109 -10.12 13.51 -14.62
CA ILE A 109 -11.09 12.44 -14.33
C ILE A 109 -10.81 11.79 -12.97
N GLU A 110 -9.57 11.83 -12.49
CA GLU A 110 -9.14 11.18 -11.26
C GLU A 110 -8.26 12.14 -10.45
N SER A 111 -8.53 12.26 -9.16
CA SER A 111 -7.69 13.02 -8.24
C SER A 111 -6.42 12.24 -7.89
N ALA A 112 -5.29 12.93 -7.79
CA ALA A 112 -4.06 12.37 -7.27
C ALA A 112 -3.61 13.17 -6.04
N ASN A 113 -2.92 12.51 -5.10
CA ASN A 113 -2.41 13.16 -3.91
C ASN A 113 -1.30 14.19 -4.20
N TYR A 114 -0.77 14.19 -5.42
CA TYR A 114 0.20 15.17 -5.91
C TYR A 114 0.19 15.22 -7.44
N LYS A 115 0.66 16.34 -8.00
CA LYS A 115 0.75 16.53 -9.46
C LYS A 115 1.89 15.67 -10.04
N GLN A 116 1.52 14.57 -10.70
CA GLN A 116 2.50 13.65 -11.30
C GLN A 116 3.16 14.26 -12.55
N THR A 117 4.48 14.24 -12.61
CA THR A 117 5.28 14.60 -13.80
C THR A 117 5.56 13.36 -14.69
N LEU A 118 6.01 13.59 -15.92
CA LEU A 118 6.51 12.50 -16.79
C LEU A 118 7.70 11.78 -16.14
N HIS A 119 8.55 12.51 -15.42
CA HIS A 119 9.63 11.93 -14.63
C HIS A 119 9.07 10.97 -13.55
N ASN A 120 8.02 11.35 -12.83
CA ASN A 120 7.39 10.45 -11.85
C ASN A 120 6.83 9.20 -12.52
N LEU A 121 6.20 9.32 -13.70
CA LEU A 121 5.69 8.17 -14.45
C LEU A 121 6.83 7.21 -14.83
N TYR A 122 7.92 7.74 -15.37
CA TYR A 122 9.11 6.95 -15.71
C TYR A 122 9.67 6.22 -14.48
N THR A 123 9.87 6.96 -13.38
CA THR A 123 10.39 6.42 -12.12
C THR A 123 9.50 5.30 -11.58
N MET A 124 8.17 5.47 -11.59
CA MET A 124 7.24 4.42 -11.17
C MET A 124 7.36 3.15 -12.03
N LEU A 125 7.42 3.29 -13.36
CA LEU A 125 7.41 2.16 -14.29
C LEU A 125 8.73 1.39 -14.32
N PHE A 126 9.86 2.11 -14.38
CA PHE A 126 11.15 1.53 -14.74
C PHE A 126 12.12 1.43 -13.57
N VAL A 127 11.93 2.22 -12.50
CA VAL A 127 12.75 2.14 -11.28
C VAL A 127 12.00 1.38 -10.20
N TRP A 128 10.88 1.92 -9.73
CA TRP A 128 10.17 1.37 -8.58
C TRP A 128 9.52 0.03 -8.86
N ASN A 129 8.69 -0.08 -9.91
CA ASN A 129 8.02 -1.35 -10.21
C ASN A 129 9.02 -2.43 -10.65
N LYS A 130 10.05 -2.07 -11.44
CA LYS A 130 11.13 -3.01 -11.79
C LYS A 130 11.84 -3.53 -10.54
N GLY A 131 12.25 -2.63 -9.64
CA GLY A 131 12.89 -2.97 -8.37
C GLY A 131 11.98 -3.75 -7.43
N TYR A 132 10.68 -3.47 -7.45
CA TYR A 132 9.72 -4.22 -6.65
C TYR A 132 9.68 -5.68 -7.06
N PHE A 133 9.42 -5.96 -8.35
CA PHE A 133 9.31 -7.35 -8.83
C PHE A 133 10.64 -8.11 -8.73
N ALA A 134 11.78 -7.44 -8.97
CA ALA A 134 13.09 -8.08 -8.95
C ALA A 134 13.65 -8.30 -7.54
N LYS A 135 13.37 -7.38 -6.58
CA LYS A 135 14.02 -7.36 -5.27
C LYS A 135 13.03 -7.32 -4.09
N SER A 136 12.07 -6.40 -4.13
CA SER A 136 11.19 -6.20 -2.96
C SER A 136 10.24 -7.36 -2.74
N LEU A 137 9.62 -7.90 -3.80
CA LEU A 137 8.66 -8.99 -3.69
C LEU A 137 9.30 -10.26 -3.08
N PRO A 138 10.45 -10.78 -3.57
CA PRO A 138 11.13 -11.89 -2.90
C PRO A 138 11.48 -11.60 -1.43
N ALA A 139 11.92 -10.37 -1.12
CA ALA A 139 12.26 -9.98 0.25
C ALA A 139 11.02 -9.92 1.17
N ILE A 140 9.89 -9.41 0.66
CA ILE A 140 8.61 -9.38 1.40
C ILE A 140 8.11 -10.81 1.63
N MET A 141 8.22 -11.69 0.64
CA MET A 141 7.86 -13.10 0.80
C MET A 141 8.67 -13.73 1.93
N LYS A 142 10.00 -13.60 1.89
CA LYS A 142 10.90 -14.11 2.94
C LYS A 142 10.60 -13.52 4.32
N LEU A 143 10.42 -12.20 4.39
CA LEU A 143 10.10 -11.49 5.62
C LEU A 143 8.80 -12.00 6.25
N THR A 144 7.82 -12.37 5.43
CA THR A 144 6.49 -12.76 5.89
C THR A 144 6.32 -14.27 6.07
N ASP A 145 7.39 -15.07 5.93
CA ASP A 145 7.34 -16.51 6.16
C ASP A 145 7.04 -16.82 7.64
N GLU A 146 7.57 -16.05 8.58
CA GLU A 146 7.21 -16.16 10.01
C GLU A 146 5.72 -15.87 10.31
N TYR A 147 5.04 -15.18 9.39
CA TYR A 147 3.63 -14.80 9.52
C TYR A 147 2.71 -15.61 8.60
N GLU A 148 3.15 -16.78 8.14
CA GLU A 148 2.44 -17.59 7.14
C GLU A 148 0.95 -17.80 7.46
N ARG A 149 0.61 -18.08 8.72
CA ARG A 149 -0.79 -18.32 9.15
C ARG A 149 -1.72 -17.13 8.89
N LYS A 150 -1.20 -15.91 9.03
CA LYS A 150 -1.93 -14.66 8.81
C LYS A 150 -1.63 -14.00 7.47
N ARG A 151 -0.79 -14.63 6.63
CA ARG A 151 -0.44 -14.14 5.30
C ARG A 151 -1.46 -14.58 4.26
N VAL A 152 -1.87 -13.65 3.41
CA VAL A 152 -2.74 -13.88 2.26
C VAL A 152 -2.09 -13.27 1.03
N ILE A 153 -1.87 -14.09 0.00
CA ILE A 153 -1.30 -13.67 -1.27
C ILE A 153 -2.42 -13.64 -2.30
N ILE A 154 -2.56 -12.52 -3.01
CA ILE A 154 -3.61 -12.32 -4.01
C ILE A 154 -3.01 -11.82 -5.33
N ALA A 155 -3.64 -12.19 -6.45
CA ALA A 155 -3.30 -11.65 -7.76
C ALA A 155 -4.08 -10.36 -8.08
N ASN A 156 -5.28 -10.21 -7.52
CA ASN A 156 -6.17 -9.09 -7.77
C ASN A 156 -7.13 -8.85 -6.60
N ASN A 157 -7.77 -7.67 -6.58
CA ASN A 157 -8.62 -7.23 -5.48
C ASN A 157 -9.89 -8.07 -5.27
N ARG A 158 -10.42 -8.73 -6.32
CA ARG A 158 -11.64 -9.56 -6.19
C ARG A 158 -11.38 -10.79 -5.32
N GLU A 159 -10.19 -11.36 -5.43
CA GLU A 159 -9.77 -12.49 -4.62
C GLU A 159 -9.69 -12.14 -3.12
N LEU A 160 -9.30 -10.90 -2.80
CA LEU A 160 -9.13 -10.50 -1.40
C LEU A 160 -10.43 -10.45 -0.62
N LEU A 161 -11.47 -9.84 -1.20
CA LEU A 161 -12.76 -9.69 -0.53
C LEU A 161 -13.32 -11.05 -0.11
N ASN A 162 -13.30 -12.02 -1.04
CA ASN A 162 -13.75 -13.38 -0.78
C ASN A 162 -12.92 -14.08 0.31
N ARG A 163 -11.60 -13.82 0.40
CA ARG A 163 -10.72 -14.45 1.39
C ARG A 163 -10.87 -13.84 2.78
N ILE A 164 -11.08 -12.53 2.89
CA ILE A 164 -11.30 -11.87 4.18
C ILE A 164 -12.65 -12.28 4.77
N GLU A 165 -13.71 -12.35 3.95
CA GLU A 165 -15.03 -12.82 4.40
C GLU A 165 -14.98 -14.22 5.01
N ARG A 166 -14.23 -15.16 4.40
CA ARG A 166 -14.08 -16.53 4.92
C ARG A 166 -13.28 -16.64 6.21
N ARG A 167 -12.54 -15.60 6.61
CA ARG A 167 -11.73 -15.58 7.85
C ARG A 167 -12.38 -14.78 8.98
N ALA A 168 -13.38 -13.96 8.65
CA ALA A 168 -14.15 -13.18 9.62
C ALA A 168 -15.40 -13.93 10.15
N LEU A 169 -15.72 -15.08 9.52
CA LEU A 169 -16.64 -16.11 9.99
C LEU A 169 -15.84 -17.22 10.67
#